data_AF-A0A963HD22-F1
#
_entry.id   AF-A0A963HD22-F1
#
_cell.length_a   1.000
_cell.length_b   1.000
_cell.length_c   1.000
_cell.angle_alpha   90.00
_cell.angle_beta   90.00
_cell.angle_gamma   90.00
#
_symmetry.space_group_name_H-M   'P 1'
#
loop_
_entity.id
_entity.type
_entity.pdbx_description
1 polymer ?
#
loop_
_entity_poly.entity_id
_entity_poly.type
_entity_poly.pdbx_seq_one_letter_code
_entity_poly.pdbx_strand_id
1 'polypeptide(L)'
;MNTSSKPSMLLKAIVASSVLALLSSGAAAGTITFFDLSDSVTVTLSSDLLARGSTSTCVGEICAVRLLPPPPSSGSASWGSNTIYEQGSSQISDTISIIPTFLPNFEIEYFTVTFTSDMEGGPPLLDLGNPMTEDGTLQRAINSDIGWQLGPTGAAITDMIFFQSDVVENPANEPASLALFGLGLVGIGFSRRRQ
;
A
#
# COMPACT_ATOMS: atom_id res chain seq x y z
N MET A 1 11.57 -36.39 61.12
CA MET A 1 11.81 -35.23 60.23
C MET A 1 11.34 -35.60 58.84
N ASN A 2 10.25 -34.98 58.36
CA ASN A 2 9.78 -35.14 56.98
C ASN A 2 9.34 -33.76 56.49
N THR A 3 10.21 -33.06 55.77
CA THR A 3 9.92 -31.77 55.16
C THR A 3 9.25 -31.99 53.80
N SER A 4 7.92 -31.97 53.79
CA SER A 4 7.15 -31.89 52.55
C SER A 4 7.24 -30.45 52.02
N SER A 5 8.13 -30.21 51.06
CA SER A 5 8.21 -28.94 50.35
C SER A 5 7.08 -28.87 49.33
N LYS A 6 6.00 -28.15 49.66
CA LYS A 6 4.96 -27.78 48.69
C LYS A 6 5.63 -26.96 47.57
N PRO A 7 5.50 -27.32 46.29
CA PRO A 7 5.96 -26.46 45.22
C PRO A 7 5.19 -25.14 45.29
N SER A 8 5.95 -24.07 45.49
CA SER A 8 5.53 -22.69 45.68
C SER A 8 4.48 -22.27 44.63
N MET A 9 3.29 -21.87 45.09
CA MET A 9 2.24 -21.28 44.24
C MET A 9 2.74 -20.08 43.43
N LEU A 10 3.79 -19.41 43.89
CA LEU A 10 4.44 -18.30 43.20
C LEU A 10 5.02 -18.72 41.83
N LEU A 11 5.58 -19.93 41.73
CA LEU A 11 6.18 -20.42 40.49
C LEU A 11 5.12 -20.73 39.42
N LYS A 12 3.92 -21.17 39.84
CA LYS A 12 2.79 -21.41 38.93
C LYS A 12 2.14 -20.11 38.44
N ALA A 13 2.10 -19.08 39.28
CA ALA A 13 1.57 -17.78 38.92
C ALA A 13 2.44 -17.04 37.90
N ILE A 14 3.77 -17.12 38.03
CA ILE A 14 4.72 -16.47 37.11
C ILE A 14 4.67 -17.10 35.71
N VAL A 15 4.54 -18.43 35.60
CA VAL A 15 4.39 -19.13 34.31
C VAL A 15 3.04 -18.81 33.66
N ALA A 16 1.96 -18.71 34.43
CA ALA A 16 0.65 -18.35 33.89
C ALA A 16 0.60 -16.91 33.35
N SER A 17 1.21 -15.94 34.04
CA SER A 17 1.26 -14.55 33.58
C SER A 17 2.17 -14.32 32.39
N SER A 18 3.26 -15.08 32.25
CA SER A 18 4.14 -14.99 31.07
C SER A 18 3.50 -15.63 29.84
N VAL A 19 2.78 -16.76 29.99
CA VAL A 19 2.03 -17.36 28.87
C VAL A 19 0.87 -16.44 28.42
N LEU A 20 0.19 -15.75 29.34
CA LEU A 20 -0.93 -14.85 28.99
C LEU A 20 -0.47 -13.56 28.29
N ALA A 21 0.72 -13.04 28.60
CA ALA A 21 1.31 -11.89 27.92
C ALA A 21 1.79 -12.21 26.48
N LEU A 22 1.97 -13.50 26.16
CA LEU A 22 2.29 -13.99 24.82
C LEU A 22 1.03 -14.26 23.96
N LEU A 23 -0.18 -14.18 24.53
CA LEU A 23 -1.43 -14.60 23.89
C LEU A 23 -2.35 -13.45 23.43
N SER A 24 -1.94 -12.18 23.57
CA SER A 24 -2.81 -11.03 23.28
C SER A 24 -2.47 -10.26 22.01
N SER A 25 -1.91 -10.88 20.96
CA SER A 25 -2.04 -10.31 19.62
C SER A 25 -3.39 -10.74 19.06
N GLY A 26 -4.46 -10.07 19.51
CA GLY A 26 -5.73 -10.15 18.80
C GLY A 26 -5.48 -9.82 17.33
N ALA A 27 -6.12 -10.55 16.43
CA ALA A 27 -6.06 -10.22 15.02
C ALA A 27 -6.51 -8.74 14.87
N ALA A 28 -5.71 -7.92 14.18
CA ALA A 28 -5.95 -6.49 14.01
C ALA A 28 -5.95 -6.12 12.52
N ALA A 29 -6.89 -5.26 12.13
CA ALA A 29 -6.97 -4.69 10.80
C ALA A 29 -5.80 -3.73 10.59
N GLY A 30 -5.08 -3.89 9.49
CA GLY A 30 -4.02 -2.98 9.10
C GLY A 30 -4.40 -2.12 7.89
N THR A 31 -3.60 -1.09 7.66
CA THR A 31 -3.74 -0.20 6.51
C THR A 31 -2.47 -0.18 5.66
N ILE A 32 -2.65 -0.22 4.34
CA ILE A 32 -1.63 0.08 3.32
C ILE A 32 -2.00 1.42 2.71
N THR A 33 -1.04 2.33 2.58
CA THR A 33 -1.26 3.62 1.93
C THR A 33 -0.17 3.89 0.91
N PHE A 34 -0.54 3.95 -0.36
CA PHE A 34 0.33 4.36 -1.46
C PHE A 34 0.26 5.88 -1.64
N PHE A 35 1.39 6.48 -1.97
CA PHE A 35 1.48 7.90 -2.31
C PHE A 35 2.24 8.02 -3.62
N ASP A 36 1.55 8.55 -4.61
CA ASP A 36 2.08 8.93 -5.90
C ASP A 36 1.88 10.44 -6.06
N LEU A 37 2.88 11.23 -5.67
CA LEU A 37 2.79 12.70 -5.64
C LEU A 37 3.87 13.38 -6.49
N SER A 38 4.63 12.57 -7.22
CA SER A 38 5.85 12.90 -7.96
C SER A 38 6.23 11.66 -8.77
N ASP A 39 7.27 11.75 -9.62
CA ASP A 39 7.93 10.63 -10.34
C ASP A 39 8.60 9.55 -9.43
N SER A 40 7.94 9.19 -8.32
CA SER A 40 8.25 8.06 -7.48
C SER A 40 7.09 7.76 -6.53
N VAL A 41 6.69 6.49 -6.49
CA VAL A 41 5.68 6.00 -5.55
C VAL A 41 6.35 5.65 -4.21
N THR A 42 5.68 5.99 -3.12
CA THR A 42 6.03 5.54 -1.77
C THR A 42 4.87 4.82 -1.10
N VAL A 43 5.16 4.05 -0.05
CA VAL A 43 4.13 3.29 0.68
C VAL A 43 4.35 3.33 2.17
N THR A 44 3.26 3.50 2.92
CA THR A 44 3.22 3.40 4.38
C THR A 44 2.40 2.17 4.79
N LEU A 45 2.94 1.41 5.74
CA LEU A 45 2.27 0.28 6.37
C LEU A 45 1.96 0.61 7.83
N SER A 46 0.74 0.32 8.28
CA SER A 46 0.39 0.43 9.71
C SER A 46 1.24 -0.51 10.58
N SER A 47 1.32 -0.20 11.88
CA SER A 47 2.06 -1.01 12.86
C SER A 47 1.58 -2.45 12.93
N ASP A 48 0.29 -2.70 12.72
CA ASP A 48 -0.27 -4.05 12.73
C ASP A 48 0.28 -4.89 11.57
N LEU A 49 0.40 -4.31 10.37
CA LEU A 49 1.00 -5.00 9.21
C LEU A 49 2.47 -5.33 9.45
N LEU A 50 3.21 -4.37 10.02
CA LEU A 50 4.63 -4.52 10.36
C LEU A 50 4.84 -5.58 11.45
N ALA A 51 3.96 -5.61 12.48
CA ALA A 51 3.99 -6.61 13.53
C ALA A 51 3.70 -8.03 13.00
N ARG A 52 2.92 -8.15 11.93
CA ARG A 52 2.72 -9.41 11.19
C ARG A 52 3.92 -9.80 10.30
N GLY A 53 4.91 -8.93 10.15
CA GLY A 53 6.08 -9.13 9.30
C GLY A 53 5.86 -8.79 7.82
N SER A 54 4.81 -8.02 7.51
CA SER A 54 4.58 -7.54 6.14
C SER A 54 5.65 -6.53 5.76
N THR A 55 6.05 -6.53 4.49
CA THR A 55 7.14 -5.69 3.97
C THR A 55 6.74 -5.01 2.69
N SER A 56 7.42 -3.91 2.35
CA SER A 56 7.24 -3.22 1.09
C SER A 56 8.57 -2.95 0.38
N THR A 57 8.50 -2.85 -0.94
CA THR A 57 9.61 -2.46 -1.82
C THR A 57 9.06 -1.53 -2.89
N CYS A 58 9.72 -0.40 -3.11
CA CYS A 58 9.35 0.58 -4.14
C CYS A 58 10.52 0.85 -5.08
N VAL A 59 10.25 0.92 -6.38
CA VAL A 59 11.23 1.22 -7.43
C VAL A 59 10.53 2.08 -8.50
N GLY A 60 10.84 3.38 -8.54
CA GLY A 60 10.20 4.32 -9.45
C GLY A 60 8.69 4.38 -9.21
N GLU A 61 7.91 4.22 -10.28
CA GLU A 61 6.43 4.25 -10.28
C GLU A 61 5.75 2.97 -9.77
N ILE A 62 6.49 2.07 -9.14
CA ILE A 62 5.96 0.78 -8.71
C ILE A 62 6.31 0.52 -7.25
N CYS A 63 5.29 0.28 -6.44
CA CYS A 63 5.45 -0.23 -5.06
C CYS A 63 4.75 -1.57 -4.91
N ALA A 64 5.45 -2.56 -4.38
CA ALA A 64 4.90 -3.86 -4.03
C ALA A 64 4.95 -4.07 -2.52
N VAL A 65 3.85 -4.54 -1.95
CA VAL A 65 3.72 -4.95 -0.54
C VAL A 65 3.51 -6.44 -0.48
N ARG A 66 4.38 -7.13 0.26
CA ARG A 66 4.17 -8.51 0.68
C ARG A 66 3.36 -8.49 1.97
N LEU A 67 2.05 -8.70 1.85
CA LEU A 67 1.09 -8.68 2.96
C LEU A 67 0.91 -10.08 3.55
N LEU A 68 1.26 -10.23 4.83
CA LEU A 68 1.04 -11.46 5.56
C LEU A 68 -0.35 -11.51 6.21
N PRO A 69 -0.96 -12.71 6.28
CA PRO A 69 -2.26 -12.89 6.92
C PRO A 69 -2.23 -12.56 8.43
N PRO A 70 -3.34 -12.06 9.01
CA PRO A 70 -3.48 -11.91 10.46
C PRO A 70 -3.58 -13.27 11.15
N PRO A 71 -2.87 -13.51 12.26
CA PRO A 71 -3.04 -14.71 13.06
C PRO A 71 -4.31 -14.61 13.94
N PRO A 72 -5.09 -15.68 14.15
CA PRO A 72 -5.11 -16.94 13.41
C PRO A 72 -6.07 -16.84 12.20
N SER A 73 -5.55 -16.76 10.98
CA SER A 73 -6.39 -16.84 9.78
C SER A 73 -6.67 -18.29 9.40
N SER A 74 -7.84 -18.56 8.84
CA SER A 74 -8.24 -19.88 8.32
C SER A 74 -7.89 -20.08 6.84
N GLY A 75 -6.93 -19.33 6.30
CA GLY A 75 -6.49 -19.43 4.91
C GLY A 75 -7.47 -18.89 3.85
N SER A 76 -8.72 -18.57 4.19
CA SER A 76 -9.70 -17.93 3.30
C SER A 76 -9.65 -16.41 3.40
N ALA A 77 -9.67 -15.75 2.24
CA ALA A 77 -9.79 -14.31 2.13
C ALA A 77 -10.63 -13.90 0.91
N SER A 78 -11.08 -12.65 0.90
CA SER A 78 -11.68 -11.97 -0.24
C SER A 78 -10.83 -10.76 -0.61
N TRP A 79 -10.63 -10.51 -1.91
CA TRP A 79 -9.83 -9.40 -2.42
C TRP A 79 -10.30 -9.01 -3.83
N GLY A 80 -9.85 -7.86 -4.30
CA GLY A 80 -10.03 -7.41 -5.68
C GLY A 80 -8.92 -6.45 -6.10
N SER A 81 -8.75 -6.27 -7.40
CA SER A 81 -7.85 -5.26 -7.96
C SER A 81 -8.65 -4.02 -8.36
N ASN A 82 -7.99 -2.87 -8.48
CA ASN A 82 -8.59 -1.62 -8.93
C ASN A 82 -7.83 -1.04 -10.12
N THR A 83 -8.59 -0.43 -11.03
CA THR A 83 -8.09 0.51 -12.04
C THR A 83 -8.50 1.91 -11.66
N ILE A 84 -7.52 2.81 -11.68
CA ILE A 84 -7.67 4.21 -11.29
C ILE A 84 -7.52 5.06 -12.55
N TYR A 85 -8.48 5.95 -12.77
CA TYR A 85 -8.55 6.80 -13.94
C TYR A 85 -8.22 8.23 -13.59
N GLU A 86 -7.58 8.86 -14.57
CA GLU A 86 -7.34 10.29 -14.64
C GLU A 86 -8.60 11.11 -14.43
N GLN A 87 -8.49 12.20 -13.69
CA GLN A 87 -9.64 13.05 -13.40
C GLN A 87 -10.17 13.71 -14.67
N GLY A 88 -11.41 13.36 -15.05
CA GLY A 88 -12.07 13.94 -16.23
C GLY A 88 -11.62 13.31 -17.56
N SER A 89 -10.86 12.21 -17.52
CA SER A 89 -10.41 11.46 -18.67
C SER A 89 -10.84 9.98 -18.59
N SER A 90 -10.61 9.24 -19.67
CA SER A 90 -10.73 7.77 -19.70
C SER A 90 -9.36 7.08 -19.73
N GLN A 91 -8.28 7.84 -19.54
CA GLN A 91 -6.94 7.32 -19.36
C GLN A 91 -6.83 6.67 -17.98
N ILE A 92 -6.18 5.52 -17.94
CA ILE A 92 -5.81 4.87 -16.68
C ILE A 92 -4.56 5.59 -16.21
N SER A 93 -4.63 6.20 -15.03
CA SER A 93 -3.46 6.74 -14.34
C SER A 93 -2.80 5.58 -13.60
N ASP A 94 -3.41 5.06 -12.53
CA ASP A 94 -2.83 3.97 -11.75
C ASP A 94 -3.57 2.63 -11.82
N THR A 95 -2.91 1.61 -11.26
CA THR A 95 -3.55 0.33 -10.93
C THR A 95 -3.12 -0.19 -9.57
N ILE A 96 -4.05 -0.87 -8.89
CA ILE A 96 -3.79 -1.67 -7.69
C ILE A 96 -4.05 -3.13 -8.03
N SER A 97 -3.01 -3.94 -8.09
CA SER A 97 -3.08 -5.38 -8.37
C SER A 97 -2.89 -6.19 -7.09
N ILE A 98 -3.79 -7.15 -6.83
CA ILE A 98 -3.70 -8.03 -5.65
C ILE A 98 -3.65 -9.49 -6.09
N ILE A 99 -2.51 -10.14 -5.82
CA ILE A 99 -2.24 -11.52 -6.24
C ILE A 99 -1.91 -12.37 -5.00
N PRO A 100 -2.70 -13.42 -4.69
CA PRO A 100 -2.36 -14.35 -3.63
C PRO A 100 -1.22 -15.28 -4.04
N THR A 101 -0.38 -15.62 -3.07
CA THR A 101 0.48 -16.81 -3.11
C THR A 101 -0.08 -17.84 -2.16
N PHE A 102 -0.22 -19.08 -2.63
CA PHE A 102 -0.81 -20.17 -1.87
C PHE A 102 0.23 -21.16 -1.38
N LEU A 103 0.04 -21.64 -0.16
CA LEU A 103 0.68 -22.86 0.34
C LEU A 103 0.14 -24.10 -0.39
N PRO A 104 0.84 -25.25 -0.32
CA PRO A 104 0.37 -26.50 -0.94
C PRO A 104 -1.01 -26.99 -0.48
N ASN A 105 -1.47 -26.54 0.69
CA ASN A 105 -2.80 -26.84 1.25
C ASN A 105 -3.89 -25.85 0.78
N PHE A 106 -3.59 -24.99 -0.19
CA PHE A 106 -4.47 -23.93 -0.73
C PHE A 106 -4.82 -22.81 0.26
N GLU A 107 -4.14 -22.73 1.39
CA GLU A 107 -4.23 -21.56 2.26
C GLU A 107 -3.36 -20.43 1.70
N ILE A 108 -3.79 -19.19 1.91
CA ILE A 108 -3.00 -18.01 1.51
C ILE A 108 -1.75 -17.92 2.38
N GLU A 109 -0.59 -17.98 1.74
CA GLU A 109 0.70 -17.72 2.38
C GLU A 109 0.90 -16.22 2.58
N TYR A 110 0.63 -15.42 1.55
CA TYR A 110 0.67 -13.96 1.54
C TYR A 110 -0.02 -13.41 0.29
N PHE A 111 -0.33 -12.12 0.31
CA PHE A 111 -0.65 -11.36 -0.90
C PHE A 111 0.54 -10.54 -1.36
N THR A 112 0.70 -10.43 -2.68
CA THR A 112 1.46 -9.34 -3.30
C THR A 112 0.46 -8.27 -3.72
N VAL A 113 0.51 -7.12 -3.05
CA VAL A 113 -0.29 -5.93 -3.38
C VAL A 113 0.62 -4.95 -4.10
N THR A 114 0.36 -4.67 -5.37
CA THR A 114 1.19 -3.80 -6.20
C THR A 114 0.41 -2.57 -6.62
N PHE A 115 0.95 -1.40 -6.32
CA PHE A 115 0.54 -0.13 -6.91
C PHE A 115 1.49 0.17 -8.08
N THR A 116 0.93 0.49 -9.23
CA THR A 116 1.66 0.92 -10.43
C THR A 116 1.06 2.23 -10.89
N SER A 117 1.85 3.29 -10.87
CA SER A 117 1.51 4.59 -11.47
C SER A 117 1.86 4.61 -12.95
N ASP A 118 1.16 5.44 -13.72
CA ASP A 118 1.54 5.69 -15.09
C ASP A 118 2.82 6.50 -15.14
N MET A 119 3.83 5.91 -15.76
CA MET A 119 5.03 6.65 -16.11
C MET A 119 4.69 7.58 -17.26
N GLU A 120 4.94 8.88 -17.14
CA GLU A 120 4.80 9.86 -18.23
C GLU A 120 5.51 9.36 -19.52
N GLY A 121 4.73 9.16 -20.59
CA GLY A 121 5.19 8.60 -21.86
C GLY A 121 5.51 7.10 -21.86
N GLY A 122 5.14 6.39 -20.80
CA GLY A 122 5.24 4.94 -20.65
C GLY A 122 4.19 4.15 -21.44
N PRO A 123 4.27 2.81 -21.43
CA PRO A 123 3.21 1.98 -22.00
C PRO A 123 1.92 2.15 -21.19
N PRO A 124 0.74 2.08 -21.83
CA PRO A 124 -0.52 2.20 -21.12
C PRO A 124 -0.68 1.06 -20.11
N LEU A 125 -1.24 1.38 -18.95
CA LEU A 125 -1.57 0.38 -17.94
C LEU A 125 -2.73 -0.51 -18.40
N LEU A 126 -2.83 -1.69 -17.78
CA LEU A 126 -3.90 -2.65 -18.06
C LEU A 126 -5.10 -2.39 -17.16
N ASP A 127 -6.30 -2.47 -17.74
CA ASP A 127 -7.54 -2.46 -16.98
C ASP A 127 -7.67 -3.77 -16.16
N LEU A 128 -7.76 -3.63 -14.84
CA LEU A 128 -7.92 -4.67 -13.83
C LEU A 128 -9.37 -4.75 -13.32
N GLY A 129 -10.26 -3.88 -13.79
CA GLY A 129 -11.63 -3.73 -13.34
C GLY A 129 -11.78 -2.87 -12.09
N ASN A 130 -13.01 -2.82 -11.56
CA ASN A 130 -13.39 -2.01 -10.41
C ASN A 130 -12.92 -0.54 -10.56
N PRO A 131 -13.49 0.21 -11.51
CA PRO A 131 -13.01 1.54 -11.86
C PRO A 131 -13.14 2.52 -10.70
N MET A 132 -12.13 3.35 -10.52
CA MET A 132 -12.11 4.50 -9.59
C MET A 132 -11.50 5.70 -10.31
N THR A 133 -11.81 6.91 -9.89
CA THR A 133 -11.20 8.13 -10.45
C THR A 133 -10.45 8.84 -9.36
N GLU A 134 -9.21 9.24 -9.64
CA GLU A 134 -8.42 9.99 -8.68
C GLU A 134 -8.94 11.42 -8.50
N ASP A 135 -8.67 11.99 -7.33
CA ASP A 135 -9.08 13.35 -7.00
C ASP A 135 -8.03 14.16 -6.23
N GLY A 136 -6.82 13.61 -6.08
CA GLY A 136 -5.72 14.29 -5.40
C GLY A 136 -5.76 14.19 -3.90
N THR A 137 -6.83 13.62 -3.35
CA THR A 137 -6.98 13.38 -1.92
C THR A 137 -6.65 11.94 -1.58
N LEU A 138 -6.49 11.67 -0.28
CA LEU A 138 -6.31 10.31 0.18
C LEU A 138 -7.62 9.53 0.01
N GLN A 139 -7.67 8.66 -1.00
CA GLN A 139 -8.83 7.85 -1.35
C GLN A 139 -8.66 6.42 -0.85
N ARG A 140 -9.79 5.79 -0.49
CA ARG A 140 -9.83 4.37 -0.14
C ARG A 140 -10.14 3.55 -1.39
N ALA A 141 -9.33 2.53 -1.65
CA ALA A 141 -9.54 1.56 -2.71
C ALA A 141 -10.58 0.51 -2.28
N ILE A 142 -11.86 0.90 -2.25
CA ILE A 142 -12.97 0.14 -1.61
C ILE A 142 -13.10 -1.30 -2.14
N ASN A 143 -12.70 -1.58 -3.38
CA ASN A 143 -12.77 -2.92 -3.97
C ASN A 143 -11.46 -3.71 -3.88
N SER A 144 -10.43 -3.11 -3.28
CA SER A 144 -9.11 -3.70 -3.07
C SER A 144 -8.79 -3.98 -1.61
N ASP A 145 -9.74 -3.77 -0.71
CA ASP A 145 -9.59 -4.23 0.67
C ASP A 145 -9.47 -5.77 0.75
N ILE A 146 -8.67 -6.25 1.70
CA ILE A 146 -8.42 -7.68 1.88
C ILE A 146 -9.14 -8.15 3.14
N GLY A 147 -10.24 -8.87 2.93
CA GLY A 147 -11.04 -9.48 3.99
C GLY A 147 -10.51 -10.86 4.36
N TRP A 148 -10.07 -11.05 5.59
CA TRP A 148 -9.59 -12.30 6.16
C TRP A 148 -10.67 -12.96 7.01
N GLN A 149 -10.84 -14.27 6.85
CA GLN A 149 -11.61 -15.07 7.78
C GLN A 149 -10.68 -15.65 8.87
N LEU A 150 -11.07 -15.48 10.13
CA LEU A 150 -10.30 -15.89 11.29
C LEU A 150 -10.85 -17.17 11.90
N GLY A 151 -10.15 -18.28 11.63
CA GLY A 151 -10.34 -19.55 12.30
C GLY A 151 -11.79 -20.07 12.32
N PRO A 152 -12.11 -21.04 13.20
CA PRO A 152 -13.44 -21.63 13.30
C PRO A 152 -14.50 -20.68 13.90
N THR A 153 -14.08 -19.52 14.41
CA THR A 153 -14.99 -18.51 14.99
C THR A 153 -15.78 -17.77 13.92
N GLY A 154 -15.30 -17.76 12.67
CA GLY A 154 -15.92 -17.02 11.57
C GLY A 154 -15.81 -15.50 11.70
N ALA A 155 -15.02 -14.98 12.65
CA ALA A 155 -14.72 -13.56 12.74
C ALA A 155 -13.98 -13.09 11.47
N ALA A 156 -14.26 -11.87 11.02
CA ALA A 156 -13.64 -11.30 9.84
C ALA A 156 -12.82 -10.05 10.22
N ILE A 157 -11.67 -9.90 9.57
CA ILE A 157 -10.86 -8.68 9.64
C ILE A 157 -10.58 -8.21 8.23
N THR A 158 -10.64 -6.90 8.03
CA THR A 158 -10.39 -6.31 6.73
C THR A 158 -9.18 -5.40 6.83
N ASP A 159 -8.11 -5.75 6.12
CA ASP A 159 -7.05 -4.79 5.87
C ASP A 159 -7.52 -3.81 4.78
N MET A 160 -7.24 -2.53 4.98
CA MET A 160 -7.71 -1.47 4.09
C MET A 160 -6.57 -0.94 3.22
N ILE A 161 -6.91 -0.62 1.97
CA ILE A 161 -5.95 -0.02 1.03
C ILE A 161 -6.37 1.40 0.71
N PHE A 162 -5.42 2.32 0.79
CA PHE A 162 -5.57 3.71 0.43
C PHE A 162 -4.50 4.08 -0.60
N PHE A 163 -4.82 5.09 -1.39
CA PHE A 163 -3.89 5.71 -2.32
C PHE A 163 -4.14 7.23 -2.35
N GLN A 164 -3.12 7.96 -2.75
CA GLN A 164 -3.22 9.36 -3.11
C GLN A 164 -2.30 9.57 -4.30
N SER A 165 -2.90 9.86 -5.43
CA SER A 165 -2.23 10.21 -6.68
C SER A 165 -2.28 11.72 -6.88
N ASP A 166 -1.41 12.29 -7.69
CA ASP A 166 -1.58 13.68 -8.10
C ASP A 166 -2.71 13.80 -9.13
N VAL A 167 -3.28 15.00 -9.31
CA VAL A 167 -4.42 15.23 -10.26
C VAL A 167 -3.92 15.92 -11.52
N VAL A 168 -2.61 16.12 -11.60
CA VAL A 168 -2.04 17.09 -12.52
C VAL A 168 -0.75 16.53 -13.08
N GLU A 169 -0.89 15.52 -13.93
CA GLU A 169 -0.03 15.41 -15.11
C GLU A 169 -0.37 16.58 -16.05
N ASN A 170 0.07 17.78 -15.71
CA ASN A 170 0.10 18.86 -16.69
C ASN A 170 1.40 18.69 -17.49
N PRO A 171 1.38 18.25 -18.77
CA PRO A 171 2.58 18.18 -19.60
C PRO A 171 3.20 19.55 -19.92
N ALA A 172 2.72 20.63 -19.27
CA ALA A 172 3.19 21.99 -19.45
C ALA A 172 4.04 22.48 -18.26
N ASN A 173 5.15 21.80 -17.98
CA ASN A 173 6.34 22.38 -17.36
C ASN A 173 7.59 21.65 -17.90
N GLU A 174 8.51 22.15 -18.73
CA GLU A 174 8.77 23.45 -19.34
C GLU A 174 9.87 23.28 -20.43
N PRO A 175 9.55 23.35 -21.75
CA PRO A 175 10.54 23.82 -22.73
C PRO A 175 10.28 25.28 -23.16
N ALA A 176 9.03 25.74 -22.99
CA ALA A 176 8.57 27.02 -23.52
C ALA A 176 9.04 28.24 -22.71
N SER A 177 9.15 28.12 -21.38
CA SER A 177 9.73 29.16 -20.51
C SER A 177 11.24 29.33 -20.73
N LEU A 178 11.97 28.23 -20.94
CA LEU A 178 13.39 28.23 -21.30
C LEU A 178 13.62 28.86 -22.68
N ALA A 179 12.74 28.57 -23.64
CA ALA A 179 12.72 29.22 -24.95
C ALA A 179 12.40 30.72 -24.83
N LEU A 180 11.44 31.12 -23.98
CA LEU A 180 11.08 32.53 -23.77
C LEU A 180 12.18 33.30 -23.03
N PHE A 181 12.86 32.68 -22.06
CA PHE A 181 14.01 33.26 -21.37
C PHE A 181 15.21 33.43 -22.31
N GLY A 182 15.48 32.44 -23.17
CA GLY A 182 16.50 32.52 -24.22
C GLY A 182 16.21 33.61 -25.25
N LEU A 183 14.96 33.69 -25.73
CA LEU A 183 14.53 34.74 -26.67
C LEU A 183 14.57 36.14 -26.04
N GLY A 184 14.26 36.27 -24.75
CA GLY A 184 14.37 37.52 -24.00
C GLY A 184 15.81 38.05 -23.94
N LEU A 185 16.79 37.19 -23.68
CA LEU A 185 18.22 37.57 -23.67
C LEU A 185 18.73 37.97 -25.06
N VAL A 186 18.29 37.27 -26.11
CA VAL A 186 18.61 37.62 -27.50
C VAL A 186 18.02 38.99 -27.87
N GLY A 187 16.75 39.25 -27.50
CA GLY A 187 16.10 40.54 -27.73
C GLY A 187 16.80 41.72 -27.03
N ILE A 188 17.26 41.53 -25.80
CA ILE A 188 18.03 42.55 -25.06
C ILE A 188 19.39 42.80 -25.72
N GLY A 189 20.06 41.74 -26.22
CA GLY A 189 21.31 41.86 -26.97
C GLY A 189 21.20 42.69 -28.24
N PHE A 190 20.10 42.57 -28.99
CA PHE A 190 19.84 43.39 -30.18
C PHE A 190 19.41 44.83 -29.85
N SER A 191 18.77 45.06 -28.70
CA SER A 191 18.38 46.42 -28.27
C SER A 191 19.57 47.31 -27.89
N ARG A 192 20.68 46.73 -27.43
CA ARG A 192 21.92 47.46 -27.08
C ARG A 192 22.82 47.82 -28.27
N ARG A 193 22.61 47.20 -29.44
CA ARG A 193 23.39 47.50 -30.66
C ARG A 193 22.85 48.68 -31.48
N ARG A 194 21.77 49.34 -31.01
CA ARG A 194 21.12 50.47 -31.68
C ARG A 194 21.34 51.84 -31.02
N GLN A 195 22.32 51.96 -30.12
CA GLN A 195 22.83 53.25 -29.63
C GLN A 195 24.23 53.49 -30.17
#